data_AF-A0A2N5GIF2-F1
#
_entry.id   AF-A0A2N5GIF2-F1
#
_cell.length_a   1.000
_cell.length_b   1.000
_cell.length_c   1.000
_cell.angle_alpha   90.00
_cell.angle_beta   90.00
_cell.angle_gamma   90.00
#
_symmetry.space_group_name_H-M   'P 1'
#
loop_
_entity.id
_entity.type
_entity.pdbx_description
1 polymer ?
#
loop_
_entity_poly.entity_id
_entity_poly.type
_entity_poly.pdbx_seq_one_letter_code
_entity_poly.pdbx_strand_id
1 'polypeptide(L)'
;MQPISGQIISGEFDHVHNHFSVQKVKNLSTLSVLNEQQISMLYRYLKLHENEEDGQIVTLYDQIPVMLTQFETKLLLRDLERVQQLYKQC
;
A
#
# COMPACT_ATOMS: atom_id res chain seq x y z
N MET A 1 -5.46 -11.23 -13.57
CA MET A 1 -4.92 -10.75 -12.27
C MET A 1 -3.41 -10.89 -12.30
N GLN A 2 -2.67 -9.84 -11.95
CA GLN A 2 -1.21 -9.80 -11.91
C GLN A 2 -0.73 -9.80 -10.44
N PRO A 3 0.03 -10.80 -9.98
CA PRO A 3 0.53 -10.83 -8.61
C PRO A 3 1.60 -9.76 -8.38
N ILE A 4 1.55 -9.12 -7.22
CA ILE A 4 2.51 -8.13 -6.75
C ILE A 4 2.99 -8.54 -5.36
N SER A 5 4.29 -8.77 -5.23
CA SER A 5 4.96 -9.01 -3.96
C SER A 5 5.85 -7.81 -3.64
N GLY A 6 5.43 -7.02 -2.65
CA GLY A 6 6.21 -5.97 -2.03
C GLY A 6 6.82 -6.44 -0.71
N GLN A 7 7.51 -5.53 -0.02
CA GLN A 7 8.13 -5.81 1.28
C GLN A 7 7.15 -5.64 2.44
N ILE A 8 6.24 -4.66 2.33
CA ILE A 8 5.19 -4.37 3.31
C ILE A 8 3.85 -4.87 2.79
N ILE A 9 3.49 -4.59 1.54
CA ILE A 9 2.20 -5.03 0.98
C ILE A 9 2.39 -6.07 -0.12
N SER A 10 1.48 -7.03 -0.19
CA SER A 10 1.40 -8.00 -1.28
C SER A 10 -0.04 -8.30 -1.63
N GLY A 11 -0.28 -8.67 -2.88
CA GLY A 11 -1.62 -8.85 -3.39
C GLY A 11 -1.66 -9.00 -4.90
N GLU A 12 -2.80 -8.68 -5.49
CA GLU A 12 -3.03 -8.84 -6.93
C GLU A 12 -3.63 -7.58 -7.55
N PHE A 13 -3.10 -7.21 -8.71
CA PHE A 13 -3.63 -6.14 -9.52
C PHE A 13 -4.59 -6.70 -10.57
N ASP A 14 -5.79 -6.14 -10.63
CA ASP A 14 -6.78 -6.46 -11.65
C ASP A 14 -6.78 -5.37 -12.73
N HIS A 15 -6.22 -5.69 -13.89
CA HIS A 15 -6.19 -4.80 -15.06
C HIS A 15 -7.57 -4.58 -15.69
N VAL A 16 -8.53 -5.48 -15.48
CA VAL A 16 -9.89 -5.34 -16.04
C VAL A 16 -10.68 -4.30 -15.24
N HIS A 17 -10.54 -4.36 -13.91
CA HIS A 17 -11.30 -3.49 -13.00
C HIS A 17 -10.48 -2.31 -12.46
N ASN A 18 -9.22 -2.19 -12.87
CA ASN A 18 -8.25 -1.19 -12.42
C ASN A 18 -8.27 -1.03 -10.90
N HIS A 19 -8.00 -2.12 -10.18
CA HIS A 19 -7.89 -2.11 -8.72
C HIS A 19 -6.77 -3.01 -8.24
N PHE A 20 -6.29 -2.73 -7.03
CA PHE A 20 -5.31 -3.54 -6.33
C PHE A 20 -5.95 -4.20 -5.10
N SER A 21 -5.99 -5.53 -5.10
CA SER A 21 -6.44 -6.33 -3.97
C SER A 21 -5.25 -6.64 -3.06
N VAL A 22 -5.14 -5.92 -1.95
CA VAL A 22 -4.15 -6.16 -0.90
C VAL A 22 -4.55 -7.42 -0.12
N GLN A 23 -3.68 -8.42 -0.12
CA GLN A 23 -3.91 -9.69 0.59
C GLN A 23 -3.04 -9.82 1.85
N LYS A 24 -1.96 -9.04 1.94
CA LYS A 24 -1.02 -9.06 3.05
C LYS A 24 -0.43 -7.68 3.33
N VAL A 25 -0.30 -7.35 4.61
CA VAL A 25 0.39 -6.15 5.12
C VAL A 25 1.33 -6.59 6.25
N LYS A 26 2.64 -6.38 6.11
CA LYS A 26 3.67 -6.93 7.01
C LYS A 26 3.52 -8.44 7.16
N ASN A 27 3.16 -8.91 8.35
CA ASN A 27 2.92 -10.33 8.67
C ASN A 27 1.42 -10.65 8.83
N LEU A 28 0.54 -9.70 8.51
CA LEU A 28 -0.91 -9.82 8.67
C LEU A 28 -1.57 -10.09 7.32
N SER A 29 -2.44 -11.09 7.28
CA SER A 29 -3.34 -11.32 6.15
C SER A 29 -4.55 -10.37 6.23
N THR A 30 -4.94 -9.80 5.10
CA THR A 30 -6.07 -8.86 4.97
C THR A 30 -6.73 -9.05 3.60
N LEU A 31 -7.87 -8.42 3.33
CA LEU A 31 -8.44 -8.39 1.99
C LEU A 31 -9.04 -7.02 1.71
N SER A 32 -8.19 -6.07 1.31
CA SER A 32 -8.62 -4.72 0.99
C SER A 32 -8.51 -4.46 -0.50
N VAL A 33 -9.57 -3.96 -1.13
CA VAL A 33 -9.53 -3.50 -2.52
C VAL A 33 -9.29 -2.00 -2.53
N LEU A 34 -8.17 -1.59 -3.13
CA LEU A 34 -7.77 -0.20 -3.26
C LEU A 34 -7.78 0.21 -4.73
N ASN A 35 -8.38 1.35 -5.04
CA ASN A 35 -8.30 1.99 -6.37
C ASN A 35 -7.13 2.98 -6.45
N GLU A 36 -6.91 3.57 -7.64
CA GLU A 36 -5.82 4.52 -7.89
C GLU A 36 -5.82 5.71 -6.92
N GLN A 37 -7.00 6.27 -6.67
CA GLN A 37 -7.16 7.43 -5.80
C GLN A 37 -6.77 7.08 -4.36
N GLN A 38 -7.23 5.93 -3.84
CA GLN A 38 -6.91 5.45 -2.50
C GLN A 38 -5.41 5.18 -2.35
N ILE A 39 -4.78 4.53 -3.33
CA ILE A 39 -3.33 4.31 -3.36
C ILE A 39 -2.58 5.65 -3.36
N SER A 40 -3.04 6.62 -4.16
CA SER A 40 -2.41 7.94 -4.26
C SER A 40 -2.56 8.78 -3.00
N MET A 41 -3.72 8.72 -2.34
CA MET A 41 -3.94 9.37 -1.06
C MET A 41 -3.04 8.78 0.03
N LEU A 42 -2.96 7.45 0.11
CA LEU A 42 -2.09 6.76 1.05
C LEU A 42 -0.61 7.09 0.82
N TYR A 43 -0.16 7.06 -0.44
CA TYR A 43 1.22 7.42 -0.80
C TYR A 43 1.55 8.85 -0.37
N ARG A 44 0.70 9.83 -0.72
CA ARG A 44 0.92 11.23 -0.38
C ARG A 44 0.97 11.44 1.14
N TYR A 45 0.06 10.81 1.87
CA TYR A 45 0.05 10.86 3.33
C TYR A 45 1.37 10.35 3.92
N LEU A 46 1.80 9.14 3.53
CA LEU A 46 3.05 8.56 4.02
C LEU A 46 4.28 9.36 3.62
N LYS A 47 4.25 9.99 2.44
CA LYS A 47 5.36 10.80 1.93
C LYS A 47 5.57 12.06 2.76
N LEU A 48 4.48 12.70 3.21
CA LEU A 48 4.54 13.87 4.09
C LEU A 48 5.14 13.54 5.47
N HIS A 49 5.00 12.29 5.93
CA HIS A 49 5.43 11.84 7.25
C HIS A 49 6.63 10.87 7.18
N GLU A 50 7.36 10.82 6.04
CA GLU A 50 8.40 9.81 5.80
C GLU A 50 9.63 9.91 6.72
N ASN A 51 9.80 11.08 7.34
CA ASN A 51 10.93 11.40 8.22
C ASN A 51 10.54 11.45 9.70
N GLU A 52 9.29 11.16 10.07
CA GLU A 52 8.87 11.13 11.47
C GLU A 52 9.51 9.93 12.19
N GLU A 53 10.25 10.20 13.27
CA GLU A 53 11.01 9.19 14.00
C GLU A 53 10.11 8.23 14.79
N ASP A 54 8.96 8.71 15.26
CA ASP A 54 7.98 7.93 16.03
C ASP A 54 7.21 6.92 15.17
N GLY A 55 7.44 6.90 13.84
CA GLY A 55 6.70 6.05 12.91
C GLY A 55 5.29 6.56 12.63
N GLN A 56 4.46 5.75 11.99
CA GLN A 56 3.09 6.11 11.59
C GLN A 56 2.10 5.00 11.92
N ILE A 57 0.87 5.37 12.27
CA ILE A 57 -0.26 4.43 12.35
C ILE A 57 -1.09 4.62 11.08
N VAL A 58 -1.19 3.56 10.28
CA VAL A 58 -1.99 3.55 9.06
C VAL A 58 -3.15 2.59 9.24
N THR A 59 -4.37 3.07 8.99
CA THR A 59 -5.55 2.21 8.88
C THR A 59 -5.75 1.85 7.42
N LEU A 60 -5.50 0.59 7.06
CA LEU A 60 -5.91 0.04 5.77
C LEU A 60 -7.35 -0.46 5.92
N TYR A 61 -8.15 -0.30 4.86
CA TYR A 61 -9.63 -0.19 4.88
C TYR A 61 -10.42 -1.43 5.36
N ASP A 62 -9.78 -2.40 6.01
CA ASP A 62 -10.41 -3.49 6.78
C ASP A 62 -10.28 -3.27 8.32
N GLN A 63 -10.02 -2.04 8.75
CA GLN A 63 -10.00 -1.58 10.15
C GLN A 63 -8.86 -2.13 11.03
N ILE A 64 -7.81 -2.72 10.46
CA ILE A 64 -6.62 -3.10 11.22
C ILE A 64 -5.62 -1.93 11.20
N PRO A 65 -5.41 -1.22 12.32
CA PRO A 65 -4.34 -0.25 12.41
C PRO A 65 -3.00 -0.98 12.38
N VAL A 66 -2.14 -0.59 11.45
CA VAL A 66 -0.79 -1.12 11.33
C VAL A 66 0.18 -0.03 11.75
N MET A 67 0.98 -0.34 12.79
CA MET A 67 2.11 0.50 13.18
C MET A 67 3.27 0.24 12.21
N LEU A 68 3.74 1.32 11.60
CA LEU A 68 4.89 1.36 10.71
C LEU A 68 6.01 2.14 11.40
N THR A 69 7.17 1.52 11.52
CA THR A 69 8.39 2.26 11.83
C THR A 69 8.76 3.19 10.66
N GLN A 70 9.61 4.19 10.90
CA GLN A 70 10.12 5.05 9.82
C GLN A 70 10.72 4.25 8.65
N PHE A 71 11.43 3.17 8.95
CA PHE A 71 11.99 2.27 7.93
C PHE A 71 10.89 1.58 7.12
N GLU A 72 9.88 1.03 7.79
CA GLU A 72 8.74 0.38 7.13
C GLU A 72 7.90 1.36 6.32
N THR A 73 7.76 2.61 6.75
CA THR A 73 7.12 3.68 5.96
C THR A 73 7.84 3.88 4.64
N LYS A 74 9.18 3.92 4.65
CA LYS A 74 9.99 4.04 3.43
C LYS A 74 9.86 2.82 2.52
N LEU A 75 9.72 1.62 3.09
CA LEU A 75 9.46 0.40 2.31
C LEU A 75 8.07 0.40 1.68
N LEU A 76 7.05 0.79 2.45
CA LEU A 76 5.67 0.88 1.96
C LEU A 76 5.55 1.92 0.84
N LEU A 77 6.24 3.06 0.94
CA LEU A 77 6.30 4.05 -0.13
C LEU A 77 6.79 3.44 -1.46
N ARG A 78 7.84 2.62 -1.42
CA ARG A 78 8.36 1.93 -2.62
C ARG A 78 7.38 0.91 -3.18
N ASP A 79 6.71 0.15 -2.31
CA ASP A 79 5.67 -0.79 -2.74
C ASP A 79 4.50 -0.06 -3.43
N LEU A 80 4.05 1.06 -2.85
CA LEU A 80 2.99 1.90 -3.41
C LEU A 80 3.39 2.53 -4.75
N GLU A 81 4.64 2.99 -4.91
CA GLU A 81 5.15 3.49 -6.20
C GLU A 81 5.03 2.44 -7.31
N ARG A 82 5.39 1.19 -7.00
CA ARG A 82 5.25 0.07 -7.95
C ARG A 82 3.80 -0.17 -8.32
N VAL A 83 2.88 -0.13 -7.35
CA VAL A 83 1.44 -0.28 -7.61
C VAL A 83 0.90 0.89 -8.43
N GLN A 84 1.30 2.13 -8.15
CA GLN A 84 0.93 3.31 -8.92
C GLN A 84 1.36 3.23 -10.39
N GLN A 85 2.50 2.60 -10.69
CA GLN A 85 2.93 2.42 -12.08
C GLN A 85 1.99 1.53 -12.89
N LEU A 86 1.29 0.58 -12.25
CA LEU A 86 0.34 -0.30 -12.93
C LEU A 86 -0.92 0.44 -13.35
N TYR A 87 -1.41 1.35 -12.50
CA TYR A 87 -2.54 2.23 -12.82
C TYR A 87 -2.28 3.13 -14.04
N LYS A 88 -1.02 3.52 -14.27
CA LYS A 88 -0.62 4.35 -15.42
C LYS A 88 -0.47 3.56 -16.72
N GLN A 89 -0.55 2.23 -16.66
CA GLN A 89 -0.44 1.33 -17.81
C GLN A 89 -1.80 0.84 -18.32
N CYS A 90 -2.90 1.25 -17.67
CA CYS A 90 -4.27 0.95 -18.05
C CYS A 90 -4.87 2.01 -18.98
#